data_AF-A0A438DRL8-F1
#
_entry.id   AF-A0A438DRL8-F1
#
_cell.length_a   1.000
_cell.length_b   1.000
_cell.length_c   1.000
_cell.angle_alpha   90.00
_cell.angle_beta   90.00
_cell.angle_gamma   90.00
#
_symmetry.space_group_name_H-M   'P 1'
#
loop_
_entity.id
_entity.type
_entity.pdbx_description
1 polymer ?
#
loop_
_entity_poly.entity_id
_entity_poly.type
_entity_poly.pdbx_seq_one_letter_code
_entity_poly.pdbx_strand_id
1 'polypeptide(L)'
;MLQYLIDEHRNSKKRGLEDSTTIDHLLSLQKLEPEYYTDEIIKGLVLILILGGSESTAVTIEWAMALLLNHPDALNKVREEIDIHVGQGRLMEESDLSKLWVPSKCHL
;
A
#
# COMPACT_ATOMS: atom_id res chain seq x y z
N MET A 1 -18.44 -1.12 7.65
CA MET A 1 -17.08 -0.71 7.25
C MET A 1 -17.06 0.01 5.91
N LEU A 2 -17.36 -0.66 4.78
CA LEU A 2 -17.30 -0.01 3.44
C LEU A 2 -18.23 1.20 3.30
N GLN A 3 -19.46 1.12 3.83
CA GLN A 3 -20.37 2.26 3.84
C GLN A 3 -19.78 3.49 4.55
N TYR A 4 -19.18 3.27 5.72
CA TYR A 4 -18.53 4.34 6.49
C TYR A 4 -17.41 5.01 5.68
N LEU A 5 -16.56 4.20 5.01
CA LEU A 5 -15.47 4.74 4.17
C LEU A 5 -15.99 5.56 2.99
N ILE A 6 -17.08 5.13 2.35
CA ILE A 6 -17.72 5.87 1.26
C ILE A 6 -18.30 7.18 1.76
N ASP A 7 -19.02 7.15 2.89
CA ASP A 7 -19.65 8.33 3.48
C ASP A 7 -18.60 9.34 3.98
N GLU A 8 -17.48 8.85 4.51
CA GLU A 8 -16.32 9.67 4.87
C GLU A 8 -15.76 10.42 3.66
N HIS A 9 -15.54 9.73 2.53
CA HIS A 9 -15.04 10.36 1.31
C HIS A 9 -16.06 11.35 0.72
N ARG A 10 -17.37 11.05 0.77
CA ARG A 10 -18.44 11.97 0.36
C ARG A 10 -18.45 13.27 1.15
N ASN A 11 -18.18 13.18 2.46
CA ASN A 11 -18.22 14.33 3.37
C ASN A 11 -16.87 15.06 3.48
N SER A 12 -15.79 14.48 2.94
CA SER A 12 -14.48 15.11 2.93
C SER A 12 -14.46 16.35 2.03
N LYS A 13 -13.76 17.40 2.45
CA LYS A 13 -13.44 18.52 1.55
C LYS A 13 -12.56 17.98 0.43
N LYS A 14 -12.88 18.35 -0.82
CA LYS A 14 -12.05 18.01 -1.98
C LYS A 14 -10.60 18.37 -1.69
N ARG A 15 -9.75 17.35 -1.58
CA ARG A 15 -8.31 17.49 -1.54
C ARG A 15 -7.82 17.93 -2.94
N GLY A 16 -6.58 18.37 -3.07
CA GLY A 16 -6.01 18.78 -4.37
C GLY A 16 -6.10 17.65 -5.40
N LEU A 17 -5.88 17.95 -6.69
CA LEU A 17 -5.91 16.92 -7.74
C LEU A 17 -4.93 15.76 -7.45
N GLU A 18 -3.79 16.08 -6.82
CA GLU A 18 -2.74 15.12 -6.42
C GLU A 18 -3.16 14.18 -5.28
N ASP A 19 -4.20 14.53 -4.51
CA ASP A 19 -4.66 13.76 -3.34
C ASP A 19 -5.95 12.98 -3.61
N SER A 20 -6.36 12.89 -4.88
CA SER A 20 -7.60 12.20 -5.25
C SER A 20 -7.43 10.69 -5.19
N THR A 21 -8.32 10.05 -4.44
CA THR A 21 -8.31 8.58 -4.30
C THR A 21 -9.17 7.93 -5.38
N THR A 22 -8.97 6.62 -5.58
CA THR A 22 -9.87 5.83 -6.44
C THR A 22 -11.33 5.95 -6.01
N ILE A 23 -11.62 6.06 -4.71
CA ILE A 23 -12.98 6.27 -4.19
C ILE A 23 -13.53 7.62 -4.66
N ASP A 24 -12.71 8.68 -4.63
CA ASP A 24 -13.10 10.02 -5.11
C ASP A 24 -13.44 10.02 -6.62
N HIS A 25 -12.70 9.25 -7.42
CA HIS A 25 -13.00 9.07 -8.84
C HIS A 25 -14.31 8.31 -9.06
N LEU A 26 -14.54 7.21 -8.35
CA LEU A 26 -15.80 6.44 -8.44
C LEU A 26 -17.02 7.27 -8.01
N LEU A 27 -16.88 8.07 -6.94
CA LEU A 27 -17.92 9.00 -6.50
C LEU A 27 -18.16 10.14 -7.50
N SER A 28 -17.14 10.53 -8.26
CA SER A 28 -17.30 11.51 -9.34
C SER A 28 -18.05 10.91 -10.54
N LEU A 29 -17.75 9.66 -10.89
CA LEU A 29 -18.48 8.91 -11.92
C LEU A 29 -19.95 8.66 -11.52
N GLN A 30 -20.21 8.40 -10.24
CA GLN A 30 -21.58 8.31 -9.71
C GLN A 30 -22.43 9.55 -9.98
N LYS A 31 -21.83 10.75 -9.99
CA LYS A 31 -22.56 11.98 -10.29
C LYS A 31 -22.91 12.12 -11.78
N LEU A 32 -22.13 11.49 -12.65
CA LEU A 32 -22.33 11.52 -14.11
C LEU A 32 -23.25 10.39 -14.57
N GLU A 33 -23.08 9.20 -14.00
CA GLU A 33 -23.75 7.96 -14.41
C GLU A 33 -24.27 7.18 -13.19
N PRO A 34 -25.26 7.74 -12.45
CA PRO A 34 -25.73 7.17 -11.17
C PRO A 34 -26.36 5.79 -11.29
N GLU A 35 -26.91 5.45 -12.46
CA GLU A 35 -27.50 4.14 -12.74
C GLU A 35 -26.44 3.04 -12.85
N TYR A 36 -25.22 3.38 -13.28
CA TYR A 36 -24.12 2.43 -13.45
C TYR A 36 -23.22 2.34 -12.21
N TYR A 37 -23.02 3.46 -11.51
CA TYR A 37 -22.18 3.54 -10.31
C TYR A 37 -23.04 3.67 -9.06
N THR A 38 -23.89 2.67 -8.82
CA THR A 38 -24.66 2.55 -7.58
C THR A 38 -23.74 2.32 -6.38
N ASP A 39 -24.24 2.57 -5.16
CA ASP A 39 -23.47 2.35 -3.94
C ASP A 39 -23.00 0.90 -3.82
N GLU A 40 -23.81 -0.06 -4.26
CA GLU A 40 -23.48 -1.48 -4.30
C GLU A 40 -22.30 -1.77 -5.23
N ILE A 41 -22.31 -1.18 -6.44
CA ILE A 41 -21.22 -1.33 -7.42
C ILE A 41 -19.94 -0.71 -6.88
N ILE A 42 -20.00 0.51 -6.35
CA ILE A 42 -18.82 1.20 -5.79
C ILE A 42 -18.24 0.39 -4.62
N LYS A 43 -19.09 -0.10 -3.69
CA LYS A 43 -18.64 -0.98 -2.60
C LYS A 43 -17.97 -2.24 -3.13
N GLY A 44 -18.56 -2.87 -4.15
CA GLY A 44 -18.00 -4.06 -4.78
C GLY A 44 -16.62 -3.81 -5.37
N LEU A 45 -16.45 -2.73 -6.12
CA LEU A 45 -15.16 -2.34 -6.72
C LEU A 45 -14.10 -2.06 -5.66
N VAL A 46 -14.43 -1.28 -4.62
CA VAL A 46 -13.51 -1.01 -3.51
C VAL A 46 -13.12 -2.30 -2.78
N LEU A 47 -14.07 -3.20 -2.56
CA LEU A 47 -13.79 -4.48 -1.92
C LEU A 47 -12.85 -5.36 -2.77
N ILE A 48 -13.06 -5.43 -4.08
CA ILE A 48 -12.20 -6.18 -5.00
C ILE A 48 -10.76 -5.66 -4.95
N LEU A 49 -10.57 -4.33 -4.96
CA LEU A 49 -9.25 -3.72 -4.87
C LEU A 49 -8.53 -4.10 -3.57
N ILE A 50 -9.23 -4.05 -2.44
CA ILE A 50 -8.66 -4.40 -1.12
C ILE A 50 -8.31 -5.89 -1.08
N LEU A 51 -9.25 -6.77 -1.45
CA LEU A 51 -9.05 -8.22 -1.37
C LEU A 51 -7.94 -8.70 -2.31
N GLY A 52 -7.91 -8.20 -3.56
CA GLY A 52 -6.92 -8.61 -4.56
C GLY A 52 -5.48 -8.29 -4.16
N GLY A 53 -5.27 -7.20 -3.42
CA GLY A 53 -3.94 -6.80 -2.94
C GLY A 53 -3.56 -7.37 -1.58
N SER A 54 -4.52 -7.56 -0.67
CA SER A 54 -4.19 -7.83 0.74
C SER A 54 -3.62 -9.24 0.97
N GLU A 55 -4.24 -10.28 0.40
CA GLU A 55 -3.81 -11.66 0.63
C GLU A 55 -2.42 -11.92 0.03
N SER A 56 -2.22 -11.49 -1.21
CA SER A 56 -0.94 -11.67 -1.92
C SER A 56 0.22 -10.92 -1.26
N THR A 57 -0.01 -9.69 -0.79
CA THR A 57 1.01 -8.91 -0.06
C THR A 57 1.31 -9.50 1.31
N ALA A 58 0.29 -9.94 2.06
CA ALA A 58 0.47 -10.56 3.37
C ALA A 58 1.34 -11.83 3.26
N VAL A 59 1.01 -12.72 2.32
CA VAL A 59 1.80 -13.94 2.05
C VAL A 59 3.23 -13.59 1.65
N THR A 60 3.42 -12.58 0.79
CA THR A 60 4.77 -12.15 0.37
C THR A 60 5.62 -11.67 1.55
N ILE A 61 5.04 -10.87 2.45
CA ILE A 61 5.73 -10.38 3.65
C ILE A 61 6.05 -11.54 4.61
N GLU A 62 5.11 -12.47 4.79
CA GLU A 62 5.32 -13.66 5.60
C GLU A 62 6.52 -14.48 5.12
N TRP A 63 6.57 -14.77 3.81
CA TRP A 63 7.72 -15.48 3.21
C TRP A 63 9.01 -14.69 3.32
N ALA A 64 9.00 -13.38 3.07
CA ALA A 64 10.18 -12.54 3.19
C ALA A 64 10.75 -12.58 4.62
N MET A 65 9.89 -12.46 5.64
CA MET A 65 10.30 -12.55 7.05
C MET A 65 10.79 -13.96 7.41
N ALA A 66 10.11 -15.01 6.96
CA ALA A 66 10.54 -16.39 7.18
C ALA A 66 11.93 -16.67 6.58
N LEU A 67 12.19 -16.17 5.36
CA LEU A 67 13.50 -16.30 4.71
C LEU A 67 14.58 -15.52 5.49
N LEU A 68 14.31 -14.28 5.90
CA LEU A 68 15.27 -13.48 6.65
C LEU A 68 15.61 -14.11 8.02
N LEU A 69 14.60 -14.62 8.74
CA LEU A 69 14.80 -15.28 10.03
C LEU A 69 15.60 -16.59 9.89
N ASN A 70 15.46 -17.31 8.78
CA ASN A 70 16.24 -18.51 8.48
C ASN A 70 17.66 -18.21 7.94
N HIS A 71 17.95 -16.96 7.56
CA HIS A 71 19.24 -16.52 7.02
C HIS A 71 19.78 -15.30 7.80
N PRO A 72 20.30 -15.49 9.02
CA PRO A 72 20.68 -14.39 9.92
C PRO A 72 21.72 -13.42 9.33
N ASP A 73 22.64 -13.90 8.49
CA ASP A 73 23.62 -13.05 7.81
C ASP A 73 22.94 -12.08 6.83
N ALA A 74 21.90 -12.53 6.13
CA ALA A 74 21.12 -11.68 5.23
C ALA A 74 20.28 -10.68 6.02
N LEU A 75 19.65 -11.12 7.12
CA LEU A 75 18.90 -10.23 8.01
C LEU A 75 19.77 -9.13 8.62
N ASN A 76 20.99 -9.46 9.05
CA ASN A 76 21.92 -8.48 9.61
C ASN A 76 22.33 -7.42 8.58
N LYS A 77 22.57 -7.82 7.32
CA LYS A 77 22.88 -6.88 6.23
C LYS A 77 21.72 -5.93 5.95
N VAL A 78 20.49 -6.44 5.86
CA VAL A 78 19.30 -5.61 5.65
C VAL A 78 19.11 -4.61 6.80
N ARG A 79 19.34 -5.04 8.05
CA ARG A 79 19.29 -4.16 9.21
C ARG A 79 20.32 -3.03 9.14
N GLU A 80 21.58 -3.40 8.85
CA GLU A 80 22.68 -2.44 8.72
C GLU A 80 22.39 -1.41 7.62
N GLU A 81 21.86 -1.86 6.48
CA GLU A 81 21.50 -0.99 5.36
C GLU A 81 20.39 0.02 5.72
N ILE A 82 19.35 -0.43 6.44
CA ILE A 82 18.30 0.45 6.95
C ILE A 82 18.87 1.44 7.96
N ASP A 83 19.71 0.99 8.90
CA ASP A 83 20.34 1.86 9.91
C ASP A 83 21.24 2.92 9.26
N ILE A 84 21.95 2.59 8.16
CA ILE A 84 22.82 3.52 7.42
C ILE A 84 22.01 4.55 6.63
N HIS A 85 20.97 4.12 5.90
CA HIS A 85 20.29 4.98 4.93
C HIS A 85 19.04 5.68 5.48
N VAL A 86 18.35 5.09 6.45
CA VAL A 86 17.12 5.63 7.07
C VAL A 86 17.41 6.13 8.49
N GLY A 87 18.19 5.36 9.25
CA GLY A 87 18.45 5.60 10.68
C GLY A 87 17.28 5.21 11.58
N GLN A 88 17.41 5.43 12.89
CA GLN A 88 16.42 4.99 13.89
C GLN A 88 15.48 6.10 14.41
N GLY A 89 15.67 7.35 13.94
CA GLY A 89 14.95 8.52 14.45
C GLY A 89 13.67 8.89 13.69
N ARG A 90 13.35 8.19 12.59
CA ARG A 90 12.21 8.50 11.72
C ARG A 90 11.69 7.25 11.02
N LEU A 91 10.47 7.35 10.49
CA LEU A 91 9.92 6.34 9.57
C LEU A 91 10.60 6.44 8.21
N MET A 92 10.66 5.30 7.52
CA MET A 92 11.14 5.21 6.14
C MET A 92 10.19 5.98 5.20
N GLU A 93 10.77 6.71 4.25
CA GLU A 93 10.04 7.40 3.20
C GLU A 93 10.34 6.78 1.84
N GLU A 94 9.50 7.04 0.84
CA GLU A 94 9.67 6.50 -0.51
C GLU A 94 11.02 6.92 -1.14
N SER A 95 11.50 8.13 -0.82
CA SER A 95 12.78 8.63 -1.31
C SER A 95 13.98 7.79 -0.83
N ASP A 96 13.84 7.07 0.28
CA ASP A 96 14.89 6.21 0.83
C ASP A 96 15.02 4.88 0.09
N LEU A 97 13.97 4.42 -0.60
CA LEU A 97 13.99 3.15 -1.35
C LEU A 97 15.11 3.13 -2.39
N SER A 98 15.40 4.28 -3.00
CA SER A 98 16.51 4.43 -3.96
C SER A 98 17.90 4.17 -3.36
N LYS A 99 18.01 4.23 -2.02
CA LYS A 99 19.25 4.06 -1.26
C LYS A 99 19.37 2.67 -0.62
N LEU A 100 18.26 1.93 -0.51
CA LEU A 100 18.19 0.59 0.11
C LEU A 100 18.45 -0.55 -0.89
N TRP A 101 19.33 -0.33 -1.86
CA TRP A 101 19.70 -1.39 -2.80
C TRP A 101 20.64 -2.40 -2.14
N VAL A 102 20.09 -3.54 -1.71
CA VAL A 102 20.86 -4.71 -1.27
C VAL A 102 21.66 -5.26 -2.46
N PRO A 103 23.00 -5.16 -2.49
CA PRO A 103 23.79 -5.76 -3.55
C PRO A 103 23.87 -7.27 -3.27
N SER A 104 23.05 -8.04 -3.98
CA SER A 104 23.18 -9.49 -4.04
C SER A 104 24.43 -9.87 -4.83
N LYS A 105 25.58 -9.94 -4.15
CA LYS A 105 26.47 -11.08 -4.38
C LYS A 105 25.87 -12.30 -3.67
N CYS A 106 24.75 -12.78 -4.20
CA CYS A 106 24.32 -14.15 -3.99
C CYS A 106 25.25 -15.01 -4.86
N HIS A 107 26.29 -15.57 -4.24
CA HIS A 107 26.81 -16.84 -4.74
C HIS A 107 25.76 -17.89 -4.37
N LEU A 108 24.95 -18.27 -5.36
CA LEU A 108 24.40 -19.62 -5.43
C LEU A 108 25.56 -20.60 -5.64
#